data_AF-A0A8J2I530-F1
#
_entry.id   AF-A0A8J2I530-F1
#
_cell.length_a   1.000
_cell.length_b   1.000
_cell.length_c   1.000
_cell.angle_alpha   90.00
_cell.angle_beta   90.00
_cell.angle_gamma   90.00
#
_symmetry.space_group_name_H-M   'P 1'
#
loop_
_entity.id
_entity.type
_entity.pdbx_description
1 polymer ?
#
loop_
_entity_poly.entity_id
_entity_poly.type
_entity_poly.pdbx_seq_one_letter_code
_entity_poly.pdbx_strand_id
1 'polypeptide(L)'
;MRPSEFHTLFTGKNLRWEILGLIMAVAGSNAQYTSPNDALFTLEDGKQMNREEFIEDIMHATNTCINICQTHGAVNELMTCVVYINLMVVSSFYGDNHHATWRRMGDSVSALYAAGIHCEACNVDGTNAEPFFMREFRRRLYAAVYRSDKTLAVFYGRPPMMGWRYSDRKMLLDISDQAVTSEDPEVLNAELSKLDSAGWNTEGHLHPATFGRMRCQLAVFKERLLEQSLAGEKDSEVVRNVEAISAECTTWWNALPTHLRYDTYTEEAAWVGRGPGLAMRLVAYYLDYLHVHFQTQRLLHRITQQALPALLEVSLKLLVTSLISTKPQNGDYETRRHFPTVILFYCSPAAGVLALELRRCTIEGVPLPDTISRADVIRNLSVLTSCLEWIVLPGDGNYKLCSELNKMLTLVLEEVLNYVPPVNGGQEHGDDAAAMTGAGQGFFDMPMIEGLEPIPTESEDFLNWLDNATWNNTDIF
;
A
#
# COMPACT_ATOMS: atom_id res chain seq x y z
N MET A 1 1.24 -28.38 -23.54
CA MET A 1 1.94 -28.68 -22.28
C MET A 1 0.91 -28.76 -21.18
N ARG A 2 0.95 -29.80 -20.34
CA ARG A 2 0.01 -29.95 -19.23
C ARG A 2 0.47 -29.14 -18.00
N PRO A 3 -0.45 -28.70 -17.11
CA PRO A 3 -0.06 -28.07 -15.86
C PRO A 3 0.88 -28.93 -15.02
N SER A 4 0.63 -30.24 -14.94
CA SER A 4 1.46 -31.17 -14.16
C SER A 4 2.88 -31.30 -14.69
N GLU A 5 3.09 -31.09 -16.00
CA GLU A 5 4.40 -31.18 -16.66
C GLU A 5 5.19 -29.87 -16.58
N PHE A 6 4.54 -28.74 -16.31
CA PHE A 6 5.16 -27.41 -16.38
C PHE A 6 6.41 -27.29 -15.49
N HIS A 7 6.34 -27.84 -14.27
CA HIS A 7 7.46 -27.81 -13.33
C HIS A 7 8.71 -28.52 -13.85
N THR A 8 8.56 -29.50 -14.74
CA THR A 8 9.69 -30.27 -15.30
C THR A 8 10.61 -29.40 -16.18
N LEU A 9 10.13 -28.24 -16.65
CA LEU A 9 10.93 -27.29 -17.43
C LEU A 9 12.02 -26.58 -16.63
N PHE A 10 11.89 -26.54 -15.31
CA PHE A 10 12.75 -25.73 -14.44
C PHE A 10 13.21 -26.46 -13.17
N THR A 11 12.94 -27.76 -13.05
CA THR A 11 13.31 -28.58 -11.89
C THR A 11 14.12 -29.82 -12.30
N GLY A 12 14.68 -30.54 -11.33
CA GLY A 12 15.43 -31.77 -11.57
C GLY A 12 16.66 -31.53 -12.47
N LYS A 13 16.75 -32.26 -13.59
CA LYS A 13 17.84 -32.08 -14.57
C LYS A 13 17.78 -30.73 -15.31
N ASN A 14 16.62 -30.06 -15.29
CA ASN A 14 16.40 -28.76 -15.92
C ASN A 14 16.40 -27.63 -14.88
N LEU A 15 17.04 -27.82 -13.72
CA LEU A 15 17.06 -26.83 -12.65
C LEU A 15 17.55 -25.47 -13.17
N ARG A 16 16.74 -24.44 -12.93
CA ARG A 16 16.99 -23.06 -13.39
C ARG A 16 17.34 -22.13 -12.24
N TRP A 17 18.11 -21.08 -12.53
CA TRP A 17 18.45 -20.05 -11.54
C TRP A 17 17.22 -19.25 -11.10
N GLU A 18 16.26 -19.04 -12.00
CA GLU A 18 14.99 -18.35 -11.68
C GLU A 18 14.23 -19.05 -10.55
N ILE A 19 14.14 -20.39 -10.58
CA ILE A 19 13.40 -21.14 -9.55
C ILE A 19 14.15 -21.18 -8.23
N LEU A 20 15.49 -21.26 -8.25
CA LEU A 20 16.30 -21.19 -7.04
C LEU A 20 16.14 -19.83 -6.36
N GLY A 21 16.23 -18.76 -7.14
CA GLY A 21 15.96 -17.40 -6.66
C GLY A 21 14.54 -17.26 -6.13
N LEU A 22 13.53 -17.83 -6.80
CA LEU A 22 12.14 -17.76 -6.35
C LEU A 22 11.92 -18.48 -5.02
N ILE A 23 12.48 -19.67 -4.84
CA ILE A 23 12.39 -20.42 -3.57
C ILE A 23 13.00 -19.60 -2.42
N MET A 24 14.19 -19.03 -2.66
CA MET A 24 14.85 -18.16 -1.67
C MET A 24 14.00 -16.92 -1.37
N ALA A 25 13.51 -16.22 -2.40
CA ALA A 25 12.67 -15.04 -2.21
C ALA A 25 11.39 -15.35 -1.41
N VAL A 26 10.75 -16.50 -1.67
CA VAL A 26 9.58 -16.96 -0.91
C VAL A 26 9.97 -17.30 0.54
N ALA A 27 11.10 -17.94 0.78
CA ALA A 27 11.58 -18.23 2.14
C ALA A 27 11.85 -16.94 2.93
N GLY A 28 12.53 -15.96 2.32
CA GLY A 28 12.79 -14.65 2.91
C GLY A 28 11.49 -13.89 3.20
N SER A 29 10.54 -13.92 2.26
CA SER A 29 9.22 -13.32 2.46
C SER A 29 8.50 -13.95 3.64
N ASN A 30 8.45 -15.28 3.76
CA ASN A 30 7.78 -15.92 4.90
C ASN A 30 8.47 -15.57 6.23
N ALA A 31 9.81 -15.59 6.26
CA ALA A 31 10.58 -15.25 7.46
C ALA A 31 10.27 -13.84 8.00
N GLN A 32 9.98 -12.86 7.13
CA GLN A 32 9.59 -11.50 7.55
C GLN A 32 8.29 -11.46 8.37
N TYR A 33 7.34 -12.36 8.07
CA TYR A 33 6.04 -12.46 8.72
C TYR A 33 5.99 -13.49 9.85
N THR A 34 7.06 -14.26 10.06
CA THR A 34 7.19 -15.22 11.16
C THR A 34 7.79 -14.55 12.40
N SER A 35 7.29 -14.94 13.58
CA SER A 35 7.83 -14.46 14.87
C SER A 35 9.31 -14.80 15.02
N PRO A 36 10.18 -13.91 15.54
CA PRO A 36 11.59 -14.24 15.77
C PRO A 36 11.77 -15.37 16.78
N ASN A 37 10.78 -15.61 17.63
CA ASN A 37 10.79 -16.69 18.63
C ASN A 37 10.14 -17.98 18.13
N ASP A 38 9.81 -18.07 16.83
CA ASP A 38 9.23 -19.28 16.25
C ASP A 38 10.24 -20.42 16.20
N ALA A 39 9.77 -21.65 16.39
CA ALA A 39 10.62 -22.85 16.33
C ALA A 39 11.26 -23.04 14.95
N LEU A 40 10.71 -22.42 13.89
CA LEU A 40 11.33 -22.38 12.55
C LEU A 40 12.74 -21.78 12.54
N PHE A 41 13.07 -20.92 13.51
CA PHE A 41 14.41 -20.33 13.66
C PHE A 41 15.29 -21.10 14.66
N THR A 42 14.84 -22.26 15.14
CA THR A 42 15.64 -23.14 15.99
C THR A 42 16.27 -24.26 15.16
N LEU A 43 17.61 -24.29 15.09
CA LEU A 43 18.35 -25.34 14.41
C LEU A 43 18.29 -26.67 15.17
N GLU A 44 18.64 -27.78 14.51
CA GLU A 44 18.61 -29.13 15.11
C GLU A 44 19.49 -29.28 16.37
N ASP A 45 20.57 -28.49 16.46
CA ASP A 45 21.47 -28.42 17.60
C ASP A 45 20.97 -27.51 18.74
N GLY A 46 19.78 -26.92 18.58
CA GLY A 46 19.14 -25.99 19.52
C GLY A 46 19.61 -24.54 19.39
N LYS A 47 20.54 -24.23 18.48
CA LYS A 47 20.99 -22.86 18.24
C LYS A 47 19.87 -22.05 17.58
N GLN A 48 19.62 -20.85 18.10
CA GLN A 48 18.72 -19.89 17.47
C GLN A 48 19.42 -19.23 16.28
N MET A 49 18.83 -19.37 15.10
CA MET A 49 19.20 -18.64 13.89
C MET A 49 18.75 -17.19 14.04
N ASN A 50 19.63 -16.25 13.71
CA ASN A 50 19.25 -14.85 13.62
C ASN A 50 18.37 -14.67 12.39
N ARG A 51 17.11 -14.29 12.60
CA ARG A 51 16.13 -14.13 11.53
C ARG A 51 16.49 -12.99 10.59
N GLU A 52 16.94 -11.86 11.12
CA GLU A 52 17.33 -10.70 10.32
C GLU A 52 18.52 -11.01 9.42
N GLU A 53 19.53 -11.69 9.96
CA GLU A 53 20.70 -12.19 9.21
C GLU A 53 20.27 -13.18 8.12
N PHE A 54 19.37 -14.11 8.44
CA PHE A 54 18.81 -15.04 7.45
C PHE A 54 18.09 -14.32 6.31
N ILE A 55 17.27 -13.31 6.61
CA ILE A 55 16.55 -12.55 5.58
C ILE A 55 17.54 -11.80 4.68
N GLU A 56 18.58 -11.18 5.27
CA GLU A 56 19.63 -10.47 4.53
C GLU A 56 20.40 -11.41 3.61
N ASP A 57 20.85 -12.57 4.11
CA ASP A 57 21.55 -13.59 3.32
C ASP A 57 20.70 -14.09 2.15
N ILE A 58 19.44 -14.40 2.42
CA ILE A 58 18.48 -14.87 1.40
C ILE A 58 18.22 -13.79 0.35
N MET A 59 18.16 -12.51 0.74
CA MET A 59 18.05 -11.40 -0.20
C MET A 59 19.28 -11.29 -1.10
N HIS A 60 20.49 -11.42 -0.55
CA HIS A 60 21.74 -11.42 -1.33
C HIS A 60 21.80 -12.60 -2.32
N ALA A 61 21.43 -13.80 -1.86
CA ALA A 61 21.40 -14.99 -2.71
C ALA A 61 20.34 -14.89 -3.82
N THR A 62 19.16 -14.35 -3.50
CA THR A 62 18.11 -14.06 -4.48
C THR A 62 18.58 -13.08 -5.54
N ASN A 63 19.20 -11.96 -5.13
CA ASN A 63 19.75 -10.97 -6.06
C ASN A 63 20.84 -11.56 -6.96
N THR A 64 21.67 -12.47 -6.42
CA THR A 64 22.68 -13.17 -7.21
C THR A 64 22.04 -14.03 -8.31
N CYS A 65 20.98 -14.77 -7.98
CA CYS A 65 20.23 -15.55 -8.98
C CYS A 65 19.61 -14.65 -10.06
N ILE A 66 18.98 -13.54 -9.65
CA ILE A 66 18.41 -12.54 -10.58
C ILE A 66 19.51 -12.02 -11.54
N ASN A 67 20.66 -11.64 -11.01
CA ASN A 67 21.76 -11.09 -11.82
C ASN A 67 22.30 -12.11 -12.83
N ILE A 68 22.46 -13.38 -12.42
CA ILE A 68 22.85 -14.47 -13.33
C ILE A 68 21.82 -14.60 -14.46
N CYS A 69 20.52 -14.64 -14.12
CA CYS A 69 19.44 -14.74 -15.09
C CYS A 69 19.45 -13.57 -16.09
N GLN A 70 19.62 -12.33 -15.60
CA GLN A 70 19.71 -11.14 -16.46
C GLN A 70 20.93 -11.16 -17.37
N THR A 71 22.09 -11.56 -16.85
CA THR A 71 23.34 -11.68 -17.62
C THR A 71 23.20 -12.64 -18.80
N HIS A 72 22.41 -13.70 -18.62
CA HIS A 72 22.14 -14.70 -19.66
C HIS A 72 20.86 -14.43 -20.46
N GLY A 73 20.22 -13.26 -20.31
CA GLY A 73 19.06 -12.86 -21.09
C GLY A 73 17.80 -13.68 -20.82
N ALA A 74 17.60 -14.15 -19.57
CA ALA A 74 16.40 -14.87 -19.19
C ALA A 74 15.16 -13.97 -19.28
N VAL A 75 14.26 -14.28 -20.23
CA VAL A 75 12.99 -13.58 -20.44
C VAL A 75 11.87 -14.61 -20.40
N ASN A 76 11.21 -14.74 -19.24
CA ASN A 76 10.11 -15.67 -19.01
C ASN A 76 9.32 -15.29 -17.74
N GLU A 77 8.25 -16.03 -17.47
CA GLU A 77 7.37 -15.79 -16.32
C GLU A 77 8.07 -16.03 -14.98
N LEU A 78 8.97 -17.02 -14.89
CA LEU A 78 9.70 -17.29 -13.64
C LEU A 78 10.61 -16.13 -13.28
N MET A 79 11.27 -15.52 -14.28
CA MET A 79 12.07 -14.33 -14.08
C MET A 79 11.21 -13.17 -13.55
N THR A 80 10.03 -12.97 -14.11
CA THR A 80 9.09 -11.94 -13.63
C THR A 80 8.62 -12.24 -12.20
N CYS A 81 8.33 -13.52 -11.88
CA CYS A 81 7.95 -13.95 -10.54
C CYS A 81 9.05 -13.68 -9.51
N VAL A 82 10.30 -14.11 -9.76
CA VAL A 82 11.38 -13.94 -8.78
C VAL A 82 11.69 -12.46 -8.54
N VAL A 83 11.68 -11.63 -9.58
CA VAL A 83 11.90 -10.17 -9.45
C VAL A 83 10.77 -9.52 -8.65
N TYR A 84 9.51 -9.89 -8.91
CA TYR A 84 8.36 -9.35 -8.18
C TYR A 84 8.27 -9.84 -6.73
N ILE A 85 8.57 -11.11 -6.44
CA ILE A 85 8.62 -11.58 -5.04
C ILE A 85 9.80 -10.93 -4.32
N ASN A 86 10.96 -10.76 -4.99
CA ASN A 86 12.08 -10.01 -4.43
C ASN A 86 11.71 -8.55 -4.13
N LEU A 87 10.91 -7.88 -4.97
CA LEU A 87 10.35 -6.55 -4.66
C LEU A 87 9.63 -6.54 -3.32
N MET A 88 8.75 -7.51 -3.06
CA MET A 88 8.00 -7.58 -1.80
C MET A 88 8.92 -7.74 -0.59
N VAL A 89 9.96 -8.56 -0.71
CA VAL A 89 10.96 -8.77 0.35
C VAL A 89 11.78 -7.49 0.58
N VAL A 90 12.26 -6.87 -0.50
CA VAL A 90 13.04 -5.61 -0.48
C VAL A 90 12.23 -4.48 0.16
N SER A 91 10.94 -4.34 -0.20
CA SER A 91 10.01 -3.35 0.37
C SER A 91 9.85 -3.54 1.87
N SER A 92 9.62 -4.78 2.31
CA SER A 92 9.38 -5.08 3.71
C SER A 92 10.65 -4.94 4.56
N PHE A 93 11.82 -5.21 3.98
CA PHE A 93 13.11 -5.13 4.67
C PHE A 93 13.68 -3.71 4.75
N TYR A 94 13.81 -3.02 3.61
CA TYR A 94 14.41 -1.68 3.57
C TYR A 94 13.40 -0.55 3.79
N GLY A 95 12.11 -0.82 3.62
CA GLY A 95 11.04 0.17 3.64
C GLY A 95 10.49 0.50 2.25
N ASP A 96 9.22 0.85 2.23
CA ASP A 96 8.48 1.18 1.02
C ASP A 96 9.00 2.48 0.37
N ASN A 97 9.68 3.37 1.11
CA ASN A 97 10.24 4.63 0.61
C ASN A 97 11.72 4.55 0.16
N HIS A 98 12.36 3.38 0.25
CA HIS A 98 13.77 3.19 -0.11
C HIS A 98 13.98 3.04 -1.64
N HIS A 99 15.14 3.42 -2.23
CA HIS A 99 15.34 3.24 -3.69
C HIS A 99 15.00 1.84 -4.12
N ALA A 100 15.57 0.90 -3.37
CA ALA A 100 15.72 -0.46 -3.86
C ALA A 100 14.34 -1.01 -4.24
N THR A 101 13.33 -0.60 -3.48
CA THR A 101 11.91 -0.82 -3.74
C THR A 101 11.49 -0.22 -5.09
N TRP A 102 11.64 1.09 -5.30
CA TRP A 102 11.24 1.73 -6.57
C TRP A 102 12.00 1.18 -7.79
N ARG A 103 13.31 0.94 -7.66
CA ARG A 103 14.12 0.35 -8.74
C ARG A 103 13.67 -1.07 -9.06
N ARG A 104 13.44 -1.89 -8.04
CA ARG A 104 12.99 -3.29 -8.22
C ARG A 104 11.55 -3.36 -8.77
N MET A 105 10.71 -2.35 -8.50
CA MET A 105 9.41 -2.19 -9.17
C MET A 105 9.62 -1.98 -10.67
N GLY A 106 10.53 -1.08 -11.08
CA GLY A 106 10.90 -0.90 -12.48
C GLY A 106 11.43 -2.17 -13.16
N ASP A 107 12.27 -2.93 -12.46
CA ASP A 107 12.74 -4.22 -12.97
C ASP A 107 11.59 -5.21 -13.18
N SER A 108 10.61 -5.23 -12.26
CA SER A 108 9.42 -6.10 -12.36
C SER A 108 8.57 -5.73 -13.58
N VAL A 109 8.36 -4.43 -13.81
CA VAL A 109 7.61 -3.92 -14.97
C VAL A 109 8.34 -4.25 -16.28
N SER A 110 9.66 -4.02 -16.32
CA SER A 110 10.50 -4.31 -17.48
C SER A 110 10.49 -5.80 -17.82
N ALA A 111 10.67 -6.68 -16.82
CA ALA A 111 10.61 -8.13 -17.02
C ALA A 111 9.24 -8.60 -17.53
N LEU A 112 8.15 -8.04 -17.00
CA LEU A 112 6.79 -8.34 -17.42
C LEU A 112 6.55 -7.95 -18.90
N TYR A 113 6.95 -6.74 -19.30
CA TYR A 113 6.82 -6.29 -20.68
C TYR A 113 7.68 -7.12 -21.63
N ALA A 114 8.94 -7.38 -21.26
CA ALA A 114 9.85 -8.21 -22.05
C ALA A 114 9.32 -9.63 -22.27
N ALA A 115 8.68 -10.23 -21.26
CA ALA A 115 8.05 -11.55 -21.34
C ALA A 115 6.71 -11.56 -22.12
N GLY A 116 6.23 -10.40 -22.61
CA GLY A 116 4.96 -10.30 -23.35
C GLY A 116 3.71 -10.53 -22.49
N ILE A 117 3.83 -10.47 -21.15
CA ILE A 117 2.74 -10.81 -20.22
C ILE A 117 1.59 -9.80 -20.30
N HIS A 118 1.80 -8.60 -20.84
CA HIS A 118 0.75 -7.63 -21.11
C HIS A 118 -0.14 -7.96 -22.33
N CYS A 119 0.26 -8.91 -23.19
CA CYS A 119 -0.43 -9.25 -24.44
C CYS A 119 -1.18 -10.60 -24.36
N GLU A 120 -2.51 -10.59 -24.44
CA GLU A 120 -3.35 -11.79 -24.42
C GLU A 120 -3.86 -12.20 -25.81
N ALA A 121 -4.43 -11.29 -26.61
CA ALA A 121 -5.17 -11.65 -27.82
C ALA A 121 -4.34 -12.40 -28.87
N CYS A 122 -3.06 -12.07 -29.00
CA CYS A 122 -2.15 -12.73 -29.93
C CYS A 122 -1.91 -14.22 -29.62
N ASN A 123 -2.31 -14.70 -28.44
CA ASN A 123 -1.98 -16.03 -27.92
C ASN A 123 -3.20 -16.95 -27.74
N VAL A 124 -4.40 -16.53 -28.14
CA VAL A 124 -5.65 -17.27 -27.87
C VAL A 124 -6.02 -18.26 -28.98
N ASP A 125 -5.65 -17.97 -30.22
CA ASP A 125 -6.09 -18.75 -31.39
C ASP A 125 -4.93 -19.49 -32.09
N GLY A 126 -5.24 -20.66 -32.66
CA GLY A 126 -4.33 -21.45 -33.49
C GLY A 126 -3.73 -22.68 -32.81
N THR A 127 -2.84 -23.37 -33.53
CA THR A 127 -2.21 -24.64 -33.07
C THR A 127 -1.27 -24.47 -31.87
N ASN A 128 -0.87 -23.23 -31.56
CA ASN A 128 0.01 -22.86 -30.45
C ASN A 128 -0.73 -22.01 -29.38
N ALA A 129 -2.05 -22.14 -29.28
CA ALA A 129 -2.84 -21.42 -28.28
C ALA A 129 -2.29 -21.62 -26.86
N GLU A 130 -2.22 -20.52 -26.10
CA GLU A 130 -1.79 -20.52 -24.71
C GLU A 130 -2.67 -21.46 -23.87
N PRO A 131 -2.09 -22.44 -23.15
CA PRO A 131 -2.85 -23.28 -22.25
C PRO A 131 -3.58 -22.45 -21.19
N PHE A 132 -4.80 -22.85 -20.83
CA PHE A 132 -5.65 -22.13 -19.87
C PHE A 132 -4.92 -21.77 -18.57
N PHE A 133 -4.18 -22.72 -17.99
CA PHE A 133 -3.43 -22.50 -16.75
C PHE A 133 -2.35 -21.42 -16.88
N MET A 134 -1.66 -21.36 -18.02
CA MET A 134 -0.65 -20.33 -18.30
C MET A 134 -1.29 -18.97 -18.46
N ARG A 135 -2.45 -18.91 -19.12
CA ARG A 135 -3.21 -17.66 -19.27
C ARG A 135 -3.62 -17.09 -17.92
N GLU A 136 -4.20 -17.90 -17.04
CA GLU A 136 -4.56 -17.45 -15.69
C GLU A 136 -3.32 -17.12 -14.84
N PHE A 137 -2.22 -17.86 -14.98
CA PHE A 137 -0.95 -17.54 -14.31
C PHE A 137 -0.41 -16.16 -14.74
N ARG A 138 -0.38 -15.87 -16.04
CA ARG A 138 0.04 -14.55 -16.56
C ARG A 138 -0.92 -13.43 -16.15
N ARG A 139 -2.24 -13.67 -16.13
CA ARG A 139 -3.21 -12.69 -15.60
C ARG A 139 -2.96 -12.35 -14.14
N ARG A 140 -2.65 -13.34 -13.30
CA ARG A 140 -2.29 -13.13 -11.89
C ARG A 140 -1.02 -12.33 -11.74
N LEU A 141 0.02 -12.67 -12.51
CA LEU A 141 1.29 -11.94 -12.46
C LEU A 141 1.13 -10.49 -12.95
N TYR A 142 0.37 -10.28 -14.04
CA TYR A 142 0.02 -8.96 -14.52
C TYR A 142 -0.70 -8.14 -13.44
N ALA A 143 -1.78 -8.69 -12.87
CA ALA A 143 -2.56 -8.02 -11.83
C ALA A 143 -1.70 -7.66 -10.60
N ALA A 144 -0.78 -8.54 -10.20
CA ALA A 144 0.11 -8.35 -9.07
C ALA A 144 1.11 -7.21 -9.30
N VAL A 145 1.80 -7.18 -10.44
CA VAL A 145 2.75 -6.10 -10.78
C VAL A 145 2.00 -4.79 -11.01
N TYR A 146 0.89 -4.83 -11.75
CA TYR A 146 0.06 -3.67 -12.05
C TYR A 146 -0.45 -3.00 -10.77
N ARG A 147 -0.97 -3.75 -9.79
CA ARG A 147 -1.41 -3.14 -8.53
C ARG A 147 -0.26 -2.47 -7.75
N SER A 148 0.93 -3.08 -7.73
CA SER A 148 2.05 -2.61 -6.92
C SER A 148 2.64 -1.36 -7.53
N ASP A 149 2.72 -1.30 -8.86
CA ASP A 149 3.06 -0.10 -9.63
C ASP A 149 2.19 1.08 -9.20
N LYS A 150 0.85 0.91 -9.16
CA LYS A 150 -0.07 2.01 -8.83
C LYS A 150 -0.01 2.40 -7.37
N THR A 151 0.08 1.43 -6.47
CA THR A 151 0.23 1.71 -5.04
C THR A 151 1.51 2.52 -4.77
N LEU A 152 2.64 2.13 -5.37
CA LEU A 152 3.88 2.88 -5.22
C LEU A 152 3.84 4.23 -5.95
N ALA A 153 3.28 4.30 -7.15
CA ALA A 153 3.14 5.55 -7.89
C ALA A 153 2.33 6.61 -7.12
N VAL A 154 1.21 6.21 -6.50
CA VAL A 154 0.44 7.10 -5.62
C VAL A 154 1.27 7.52 -4.42
N PHE A 155 1.93 6.58 -3.76
CA PHE A 155 2.73 6.87 -2.56
C PHE A 155 3.89 7.83 -2.83
N TYR A 156 4.56 7.70 -3.97
CA TYR A 156 5.67 8.58 -4.35
C TYR A 156 5.23 9.86 -5.06
N GLY A 157 3.94 10.05 -5.34
CA GLY A 157 3.47 11.14 -6.19
C GLY A 157 4.07 11.11 -7.61
N ARG A 158 4.38 9.92 -8.15
CA ARG A 158 5.09 9.73 -9.44
C ARG A 158 4.17 9.12 -10.50
N PRO A 159 4.46 9.34 -11.80
CA PRO A 159 3.76 8.62 -12.86
C PRO A 159 3.90 7.10 -12.70
N PRO A 160 2.82 6.32 -12.89
CA PRO A 160 2.90 4.87 -12.92
C PRO A 160 3.70 4.39 -14.15
N MET A 161 4.42 3.28 -14.00
CA MET A 161 5.27 2.73 -15.06
C MET A 161 4.50 1.84 -16.03
N MET A 162 3.39 1.24 -15.59
CA MET A 162 2.49 0.47 -16.45
C MET A 162 1.28 1.31 -16.81
N GLY A 163 0.98 1.44 -18.10
CA GLY A 163 -0.28 2.05 -18.56
C GLY A 163 -1.33 0.98 -18.88
N TRP A 164 -2.55 1.11 -18.37
CA TRP A 164 -3.65 0.18 -18.71
C TRP A 164 -3.94 0.12 -20.21
N ARG A 165 -3.72 1.23 -20.93
CA ARG A 165 -3.93 1.34 -22.39
C ARG A 165 -2.93 0.54 -23.22
N TYR A 166 -1.83 0.09 -22.64
CA TYR A 166 -0.78 -0.69 -23.32
C TYR A 166 -0.89 -2.19 -23.03
N SER A 167 -2.07 -2.66 -22.63
CA SER A 167 -2.33 -4.07 -22.38
C SER A 167 -3.75 -4.43 -22.79
N ASP A 168 -3.91 -5.59 -23.39
CA ASP A 168 -5.20 -6.23 -23.66
C ASP A 168 -5.44 -7.42 -22.69
N ARG A 169 -4.62 -7.55 -21.64
CA ARG A 169 -4.70 -8.63 -20.66
C ARG A 169 -6.00 -8.53 -19.89
N LYS A 170 -6.77 -9.63 -19.87
CA LYS A 170 -8.08 -9.65 -19.21
C LYS A 170 -7.94 -9.83 -17.70
N MET A 171 -8.99 -9.44 -16.97
CA MET A 171 -9.11 -9.73 -15.55
C MET A 171 -9.04 -11.25 -15.31
N LEU A 172 -8.35 -11.66 -14.24
CA LEU A 172 -8.26 -13.06 -13.81
C LEU A 172 -9.64 -13.61 -13.40
N LEU A 173 -9.91 -14.88 -13.65
CA LEU A 173 -11.18 -15.51 -13.26
C LEU A 173 -11.19 -15.87 -11.77
N ASP A 174 -12.33 -15.73 -11.12
CA ASP A 174 -12.48 -16.04 -9.70
C ASP A 174 -12.69 -17.55 -9.46
N ILE A 175 -11.64 -18.32 -9.69
CA ILE A 175 -11.63 -19.79 -9.58
C ILE A 175 -10.47 -20.28 -8.73
N SER A 176 -10.61 -21.50 -8.19
CA SER A 176 -9.57 -22.12 -7.35
C SER A 176 -8.28 -22.45 -8.13
N ASP A 177 -7.13 -22.47 -7.44
CA ASP A 177 -5.86 -22.88 -8.03
C ASP A 177 -5.85 -24.35 -8.47
N GLN A 178 -6.67 -25.17 -7.81
CA GLN A 178 -6.90 -26.56 -8.20
C GLN A 178 -7.61 -26.64 -9.56
N ALA A 179 -8.65 -25.81 -9.79
CA ALA A 179 -9.34 -25.77 -11.07
C ALA A 179 -8.43 -25.28 -12.19
N VAL A 180 -7.60 -24.25 -11.92
CA VAL A 180 -6.63 -23.72 -12.90
C VAL A 180 -5.60 -24.75 -13.32
N THR A 181 -5.14 -25.59 -12.39
CA THR A 181 -4.10 -26.60 -12.66
C THR A 181 -4.66 -27.99 -12.94
N SER A 182 -5.99 -28.15 -12.98
CA SER A 182 -6.66 -29.43 -13.25
C SER A 182 -6.39 -29.92 -14.68
N GLU A 183 -6.09 -31.21 -14.81
CA GLU A 183 -6.12 -31.90 -16.11
C GLU A 183 -7.50 -32.45 -16.46
N ASP A 184 -8.41 -32.52 -15.48
CA ASP A 184 -9.79 -32.93 -15.68
C ASP A 184 -10.61 -31.71 -16.14
N PRO A 185 -11.12 -31.72 -17.40
CA PRO A 185 -11.94 -30.62 -17.91
C PRO A 185 -13.25 -30.44 -17.15
N GLU A 186 -13.80 -31.49 -16.52
CA GLU A 186 -15.06 -31.40 -15.78
C GLU A 186 -14.90 -30.56 -14.52
N VAL A 187 -13.77 -30.67 -13.82
CA VAL A 187 -13.44 -29.83 -12.65
C VAL A 187 -13.39 -28.36 -13.07
N LEU A 188 -12.72 -28.05 -14.19
CA LEU A 188 -12.64 -26.68 -14.69
C LEU A 188 -14.01 -26.16 -15.15
N ASN A 189 -14.74 -26.94 -15.95
CA ASN A 189 -16.05 -26.55 -16.47
C ASN A 189 -17.07 -26.32 -15.35
N ALA A 190 -17.04 -27.12 -14.29
CA ALA A 190 -17.91 -26.95 -13.13
C ALA A 190 -17.66 -25.59 -12.46
N GLU A 191 -16.41 -25.21 -12.25
CA GLU A 191 -16.04 -23.91 -11.67
C GLU A 191 -16.39 -22.74 -12.60
N LEU A 192 -16.10 -22.86 -13.90
CA LEU A 192 -16.44 -21.84 -14.89
C LEU A 192 -17.95 -21.60 -14.99
N SER A 193 -18.78 -22.64 -14.83
CA SER A 193 -20.23 -22.53 -14.87
C SER A 193 -20.83 -21.74 -13.69
N LYS A 194 -20.06 -21.55 -12.63
CA LYS A 194 -20.43 -20.83 -11.40
C LYS A 194 -19.93 -19.38 -11.39
N LEU A 195 -19.44 -18.89 -12.53
CA LEU A 195 -19.01 -17.52 -12.68
C LEU A 195 -20.15 -16.65 -13.21
N ASP A 196 -20.27 -15.43 -12.70
CA ASP A 196 -21.11 -14.41 -13.31
C ASP A 196 -20.50 -13.87 -14.62
N SER A 197 -21.21 -12.97 -15.30
CA SER A 197 -20.74 -12.36 -16.55
C SER A 197 -19.47 -11.52 -16.40
N ALA A 198 -19.12 -11.10 -15.18
CA ALA A 198 -17.88 -10.38 -14.89
C ALA A 198 -16.74 -11.33 -14.49
N GLY A 199 -17.01 -12.64 -14.30
CA GLY A 199 -16.05 -13.65 -13.90
C GLY A 199 -15.87 -13.80 -12.39
N TRP A 200 -16.84 -13.36 -11.57
CA TRP A 200 -16.87 -13.58 -10.11
C TRP A 200 -17.53 -14.90 -9.75
N ASN A 201 -17.04 -15.55 -8.69
CA ASN A 201 -17.65 -16.74 -8.14
C ASN A 201 -19.00 -16.41 -7.48
N THR A 202 -20.06 -17.12 -7.86
CA THR A 202 -21.41 -16.88 -7.32
C THR A 202 -21.73 -17.68 -6.05
N GLU A 203 -20.88 -18.64 -5.66
CA GLU A 203 -21.06 -19.50 -4.48
C GLU A 203 -20.47 -18.90 -3.19
N GLY A 204 -19.74 -17.79 -3.30
CA GLY A 204 -19.15 -17.08 -2.16
C GLY A 204 -17.85 -17.70 -1.64
N HIS A 205 -17.21 -18.55 -2.44
CA HIS A 205 -15.87 -19.06 -2.14
C HIS A 205 -14.81 -17.98 -2.32
N LEU A 206 -13.87 -17.90 -1.37
CA LEU A 206 -12.77 -16.94 -1.40
C LEU A 206 -11.51 -17.62 -1.90
N HIS A 207 -11.15 -17.33 -3.15
CA HIS A 207 -9.91 -17.79 -3.77
C HIS A 207 -8.82 -16.71 -3.70
N PRO A 208 -7.53 -17.08 -3.84
CA PRO A 208 -6.47 -16.09 -4.07
C PRO A 208 -6.78 -15.16 -5.26
N ALA A 209 -7.47 -15.70 -6.27
CA ALA A 209 -7.97 -14.95 -7.42
C ALA A 209 -8.98 -13.86 -7.05
N THR A 210 -9.92 -14.12 -6.14
CA THR A 210 -10.92 -13.13 -5.66
C THR A 210 -10.24 -11.83 -5.23
N PHE A 211 -9.17 -11.98 -4.43
CA PHE A 211 -8.38 -10.89 -3.90
C PHE A 211 -7.56 -10.16 -4.98
N GLY A 212 -6.99 -10.91 -5.93
CA GLY A 212 -6.28 -10.34 -7.07
C GLY A 212 -7.18 -9.45 -7.92
N ARG A 213 -8.43 -9.87 -8.16
CA ARG A 213 -9.43 -9.11 -8.92
C ARG A 213 -9.76 -7.77 -8.26
N MET A 214 -10.04 -7.77 -6.95
CA MET A 214 -10.35 -6.55 -6.19
C MET A 214 -9.21 -5.53 -6.27
N ARG A 215 -7.97 -5.97 -6.00
CA ARG A 215 -6.79 -5.08 -6.04
C ARG A 215 -6.52 -4.52 -7.43
N CYS A 216 -6.65 -5.35 -8.46
CA CYS A 216 -6.42 -4.92 -9.83
C CYS A 216 -7.44 -3.83 -10.25
N GLN A 217 -8.72 -4.02 -9.91
CA GLN A 217 -9.76 -3.05 -10.23
C GLN A 217 -9.59 -1.73 -9.48
N LEU A 218 -9.23 -1.76 -8.20
CA LEU A 218 -8.91 -0.54 -7.43
C LEU A 218 -7.69 0.19 -8.01
N ALA A 219 -6.69 -0.54 -8.50
CA ALA A 219 -5.54 0.05 -9.19
C ALA A 219 -5.93 0.76 -10.50
N VAL A 220 -6.95 0.30 -11.23
CA VAL A 220 -7.47 1.03 -12.41
C VAL A 220 -8.03 2.39 -12.01
N PHE A 221 -8.80 2.48 -10.92
CA PHE A 221 -9.31 3.77 -10.44
C PHE A 221 -8.18 4.69 -9.97
N LYS A 222 -7.17 4.15 -9.27
CA LYS A 222 -5.98 4.90 -8.87
C LYS A 222 -5.19 5.44 -10.06
N GLU A 223 -4.98 4.65 -11.10
CA GLU A 223 -4.29 5.11 -12.32
C GLU A 223 -5.04 6.26 -12.98
N ARG A 224 -6.37 6.15 -13.11
CA ARG A 224 -7.21 7.22 -13.66
C ARG A 224 -7.13 8.50 -12.82
N LEU A 225 -7.12 8.41 -11.48
CA LEU A 225 -6.92 9.57 -10.61
C LEU A 225 -5.52 10.16 -10.74
N LEU A 226 -4.48 9.31 -10.81
CA LEU A 226 -3.10 9.76 -11.04
C LEU A 226 -2.96 10.50 -12.36
N GLU A 227 -3.62 10.03 -13.43
CA GLU A 227 -3.65 10.72 -14.73
C GLU A 227 -4.21 12.15 -14.56
N GLN A 228 -5.26 12.35 -13.76
CA GLN A 228 -5.80 13.71 -13.50
C GLN A 228 -4.89 14.56 -12.59
N SER A 229 -4.25 13.94 -11.60
CA SER A 229 -3.38 14.63 -10.63
C SER A 229 -2.05 15.08 -11.23
N LEU A 230 -1.47 14.24 -12.10
CA LEU A 230 -0.12 14.42 -12.66
C LEU A 230 -0.12 14.93 -14.12
N ALA A 231 -1.30 15.14 -14.73
CA ALA A 231 -1.38 15.71 -16.06
C ALA A 231 -0.66 17.06 -16.12
N GLY A 232 0.27 17.19 -17.07
CA GLY A 232 1.04 18.43 -17.27
C GLY A 232 0.14 19.58 -17.73
N GLU A 233 -0.64 19.37 -18.80
CA GLU A 233 -1.71 20.29 -19.18
C GLU A 233 -2.97 19.97 -18.37
N LYS A 234 -3.45 20.94 -17.61
CA LYS A 234 -4.66 20.77 -16.79
C LYS A 234 -5.88 20.78 -17.69
N ASP A 235 -6.55 19.64 -17.77
CA ASP A 235 -7.85 19.51 -18.42
C ASP A 235 -8.87 20.41 -17.70
N SER A 236 -9.64 21.21 -18.46
CA SER A 236 -10.71 22.04 -17.88
C SER A 236 -11.78 21.18 -17.19
N GLU A 237 -11.85 19.88 -17.54
CA GLU A 237 -12.79 18.91 -17.02
C GLU A 237 -12.25 18.10 -15.83
N VAL A 238 -11.08 18.44 -15.25
CA VAL A 238 -10.47 17.68 -14.12
C VAL A 238 -11.48 17.42 -13.01
N VAL A 239 -12.25 18.44 -12.58
CA VAL A 239 -13.27 18.28 -11.53
C VAL A 239 -14.30 17.23 -11.92
N ARG A 240 -14.91 17.35 -13.11
CA ARG A 240 -15.92 16.42 -13.62
C ARG A 240 -15.35 15.00 -13.75
N ASN A 241 -14.12 14.86 -14.24
CA ASN A 241 -13.46 13.57 -14.43
C ASN A 241 -13.21 12.88 -13.08
N VAL A 242 -12.68 13.61 -12.09
CA VAL A 242 -12.38 13.11 -10.75
C VAL A 242 -13.65 12.67 -10.02
N GLU A 243 -14.72 13.46 -10.09
CA GLU A 243 -16.03 13.10 -9.54
C GLU A 243 -16.62 11.86 -10.21
N ALA A 244 -16.51 11.76 -11.55
CA ALA A 244 -16.97 10.59 -12.29
C ALA A 244 -16.20 9.32 -11.89
N ILE A 245 -14.87 9.41 -11.76
CA ILE A 245 -14.03 8.28 -11.31
C ILE A 245 -14.47 7.81 -9.91
N SER A 246 -14.68 8.74 -8.98
CA SER A 246 -15.13 8.43 -7.62
C SER A 246 -16.51 7.76 -7.61
N ALA A 247 -17.47 8.30 -8.39
CA ALA A 247 -18.82 7.74 -8.50
C ALA A 247 -18.84 6.33 -9.12
N GLU A 248 -18.03 6.09 -10.15
CA GLU A 248 -17.85 4.77 -10.75
C GLU A 248 -17.22 3.79 -9.75
N CYS A 249 -16.23 4.21 -8.97
CA CYS A 249 -15.60 3.41 -7.93
C CYS A 249 -16.62 3.00 -6.84
N THR A 250 -17.46 3.93 -6.38
CA THR A 250 -18.54 3.63 -5.42
C THR A 250 -19.58 2.69 -6.01
N THR A 251 -19.97 2.88 -7.27
CA THR A 251 -20.92 1.98 -7.95
C THR A 251 -20.36 0.57 -8.04
N TRP A 252 -19.09 0.44 -8.43
CA TRP A 252 -18.40 -0.84 -8.47
C TRP A 252 -18.30 -1.50 -7.09
N TRP A 253 -17.89 -0.75 -6.06
CA TRP A 253 -17.78 -1.27 -4.68
C TRP A 253 -19.12 -1.78 -4.17
N ASN A 254 -20.20 -1.04 -4.41
CA ASN A 254 -21.54 -1.42 -3.97
C ASN A 254 -22.08 -2.66 -4.71
N ALA A 255 -21.64 -2.89 -5.94
CA ALA A 255 -22.00 -4.06 -6.74
C ALA A 255 -21.23 -5.34 -6.34
N LEU A 256 -20.18 -5.23 -5.52
CA LEU A 256 -19.46 -6.40 -5.02
C LEU A 256 -20.34 -7.27 -4.14
N PRO A 257 -20.16 -8.61 -4.18
CA PRO A 257 -20.75 -9.51 -3.20
C PRO A 257 -20.50 -9.03 -1.76
N THR A 258 -21.53 -9.09 -0.92
CA THR A 258 -21.49 -8.57 0.46
C THR A 258 -20.35 -9.17 1.28
N HIS A 259 -20.04 -10.44 1.07
CA HIS A 259 -18.96 -11.13 1.79
C HIS A 259 -17.53 -10.64 1.45
N LEU A 260 -17.39 -9.79 0.42
CA LEU A 260 -16.13 -9.12 0.04
C LEU A 260 -16.03 -7.69 0.60
N ARG A 261 -17.11 -7.16 1.17
CA ARG A 261 -17.22 -5.76 1.59
C ARG A 261 -17.07 -5.62 3.09
N TYR A 262 -15.91 -5.16 3.55
CA TYR A 262 -15.64 -4.96 4.98
C TYR A 262 -16.67 -4.06 5.66
N ASP A 263 -17.15 -3.01 4.97
CA ASP A 263 -18.15 -2.05 5.48
C ASP A 263 -19.52 -2.69 5.82
N THR A 264 -19.75 -3.93 5.42
CA THR A 264 -20.98 -4.67 5.74
C THR A 264 -20.87 -5.53 7.01
N TYR A 265 -19.68 -5.60 7.61
CA TYR A 265 -19.42 -6.38 8.81
C TYR A 265 -19.36 -5.50 10.06
N THR A 266 -19.79 -6.04 11.20
CA THR A 266 -19.33 -5.54 12.51
C THR A 266 -17.89 -5.99 12.74
N GLU A 267 -17.16 -5.29 13.61
CA GLU A 267 -15.79 -5.69 13.95
C GLU A 267 -15.73 -7.14 14.48
N GLU A 268 -16.65 -7.52 15.37
CA GLU A 268 -16.73 -8.88 15.90
C GLU A 268 -16.98 -9.92 14.79
N ALA A 269 -17.94 -9.65 13.89
CA ALA A 269 -18.25 -10.57 12.81
C ALA A 269 -17.06 -10.75 11.84
N ALA A 270 -16.28 -9.69 11.60
CA ALA A 270 -15.09 -9.78 10.76
C ALA A 270 -13.93 -10.47 11.48
N TRP A 271 -13.46 -9.92 12.60
CA TRP A 271 -12.20 -10.34 13.23
C TRP A 271 -12.33 -11.66 13.99
N VAL A 272 -13.45 -11.89 14.67
CA VAL A 272 -13.72 -13.16 15.38
C VAL A 272 -14.39 -14.16 14.44
N GLY A 273 -15.46 -13.74 13.76
CA GLY A 273 -16.27 -14.64 12.93
C GLY A 273 -15.58 -15.16 11.68
N ARG A 274 -14.67 -14.38 11.08
CA ARG A 274 -13.93 -14.77 9.85
C ARG A 274 -12.45 -15.05 10.09
N GLY A 275 -11.94 -14.66 11.26
CA GLY A 275 -10.54 -14.78 11.64
C GLY A 275 -9.67 -13.60 11.20
N PRO A 276 -8.58 -13.32 11.92
CA PRO A 276 -7.79 -12.09 11.77
C PRO A 276 -7.13 -11.96 10.39
N GLY A 277 -6.60 -13.04 9.82
CA GLY A 277 -5.96 -12.99 8.51
C GLY A 277 -6.91 -12.59 7.37
N LEU A 278 -8.16 -13.08 7.39
CA LEU A 278 -9.16 -12.69 6.38
C LEU A 278 -9.69 -11.27 6.67
N ALA A 279 -9.98 -10.96 7.93
CA ALA A 279 -10.41 -9.62 8.33
C ALA A 279 -9.41 -8.55 7.91
N MET A 280 -8.11 -8.78 8.11
CA MET A 280 -7.05 -7.86 7.71
C MET A 280 -7.01 -7.65 6.19
N ARG A 281 -7.22 -8.70 5.40
CA ARG A 281 -7.32 -8.55 3.93
C ARG A 281 -8.52 -7.70 3.54
N LEU A 282 -9.69 -7.95 4.12
CA LEU A 282 -10.91 -7.17 3.85
C LEU A 282 -10.73 -5.69 4.25
N VAL A 283 -10.14 -5.43 5.42
CA VAL A 283 -9.78 -4.08 5.86
C VAL A 283 -8.84 -3.42 4.86
N ALA A 284 -7.79 -4.11 4.41
CA ALA A 284 -6.84 -3.56 3.45
C ALA A 284 -7.52 -3.14 2.13
N TYR A 285 -8.50 -3.90 1.62
CA TYR A 285 -9.26 -3.49 0.42
C TYR A 285 -10.16 -2.30 0.67
N TYR A 286 -10.80 -2.27 1.85
CA TYR A 286 -11.66 -1.17 2.19
C TYR A 286 -10.88 0.13 2.40
N LEU A 287 -9.70 0.06 3.01
CA LEU A 287 -8.75 1.18 3.06
C LEU A 287 -8.35 1.62 1.66
N ASP A 288 -8.10 0.69 0.74
CA ASP A 288 -7.74 1.01 -0.63
C ASP A 288 -8.88 1.72 -1.39
N TYR A 289 -10.13 1.29 -1.17
CA TYR A 289 -11.33 1.96 -1.64
C TYR A 289 -11.49 3.37 -1.05
N LEU A 290 -11.37 3.50 0.28
CA LEU A 290 -11.42 4.80 0.96
C LEU A 290 -10.30 5.73 0.50
N HIS A 291 -9.13 5.18 0.16
CA HIS A 291 -7.99 5.96 -0.32
C HIS A 291 -8.25 6.57 -1.70
N VAL A 292 -8.98 5.89 -2.60
CA VAL A 292 -9.44 6.49 -3.87
C VAL A 292 -10.31 7.74 -3.58
N HIS A 293 -11.21 7.65 -2.60
CA HIS A 293 -12.04 8.80 -2.18
C HIS A 293 -11.22 9.91 -1.53
N PHE A 294 -10.26 9.56 -0.68
CA PHE A 294 -9.33 10.54 -0.10
C PHE A 294 -8.55 11.29 -1.18
N GLN A 295 -7.97 10.58 -2.16
CA GLN A 295 -7.24 11.21 -3.27
C GLN A 295 -8.15 12.10 -4.13
N THR A 296 -9.41 11.67 -4.33
CA THR A 296 -10.44 12.48 -5.00
C THR A 296 -10.66 13.80 -4.26
N GLN A 297 -10.95 13.75 -2.95
CA GLN A 297 -11.23 14.95 -2.16
C GLN A 297 -10.00 15.84 -1.99
N ARG A 298 -8.81 15.25 -1.87
CA ARG A 298 -7.52 15.96 -1.85
C ARG A 298 -7.33 16.75 -3.15
N LEU A 299 -7.56 16.13 -4.31
CA LEU A 299 -7.43 16.81 -5.59
C LEU A 299 -8.49 17.91 -5.78
N LEU A 300 -9.73 17.69 -5.34
CA LEU A 300 -10.78 18.71 -5.36
C LEU A 300 -10.48 19.87 -4.41
N HIS A 301 -9.92 19.60 -3.23
CA HIS A 301 -9.56 20.63 -2.25
C HIS A 301 -8.51 21.62 -2.77
N ARG A 302 -7.54 21.13 -3.57
CA ARG A 302 -6.57 21.97 -4.29
C ARG A 302 -7.23 22.96 -5.27
N ILE A 303 -8.47 22.70 -5.68
CA ILE A 303 -9.24 23.52 -6.63
C ILE A 303 -10.25 24.40 -5.88
N THR A 304 -10.93 23.85 -4.87
CA THR A 304 -11.99 24.53 -4.11
C THR A 304 -11.98 24.16 -2.62
N GLN A 305 -12.07 25.19 -1.77
CA GLN A 305 -12.18 25.03 -0.33
C GLN A 305 -13.45 24.29 0.11
N GLN A 306 -14.48 24.21 -0.75
CA GLN A 306 -15.73 23.50 -0.47
C GLN A 306 -15.55 21.99 -0.27
N ALA A 307 -14.43 21.41 -0.76
CA ALA A 307 -14.15 19.99 -0.59
C ALA A 307 -13.55 19.63 0.79
N LEU A 308 -13.16 20.63 1.61
CA LEU A 308 -12.50 20.40 2.89
C LEU A 308 -13.31 19.51 3.85
N PRO A 309 -14.62 19.72 4.07
CA PRO A 309 -15.38 18.85 4.99
C PRO A 309 -15.36 17.38 4.55
N ALA A 310 -15.58 17.11 3.26
CA ALA A 310 -15.55 15.76 2.72
C ALA A 310 -14.14 15.12 2.79
N LEU A 311 -13.09 15.93 2.60
CA LEU A 311 -11.70 15.48 2.79
C LEU A 311 -11.43 15.07 4.25
N LEU A 312 -11.88 15.86 5.23
CA LEU A 312 -11.71 15.53 6.65
C LEU A 312 -12.53 14.29 7.03
N GLU A 313 -13.75 14.13 6.50
CA GLU A 313 -14.61 12.98 6.78
C GLU A 313 -13.96 11.67 6.31
N VAL A 314 -13.50 11.62 5.05
CA VAL A 314 -12.82 10.43 4.53
C VAL A 314 -11.47 10.19 5.23
N SER A 315 -10.76 11.26 5.62
CA SER A 315 -9.52 11.15 6.40
C SER A 315 -9.77 10.52 7.77
N LEU A 316 -10.80 10.98 8.50
CA LEU A 316 -11.17 10.41 9.80
C LEU A 316 -11.59 8.94 9.65
N LYS A 317 -12.31 8.62 8.58
CA LYS A 317 -12.72 7.24 8.29
C LYS A 317 -11.52 6.33 7.98
N LEU A 318 -10.54 6.80 7.22
CA LEU A 318 -9.28 6.09 6.96
C LEU A 318 -8.50 5.84 8.26
N LEU A 319 -8.35 6.88 9.09
CA LEU A 319 -7.67 6.81 10.38
C LEU A 319 -8.33 5.76 11.29
N VAL A 320 -9.64 5.91 11.54
CA VAL A 320 -10.40 4.99 12.41
C VAL A 320 -10.33 3.56 11.89
N THR A 321 -10.53 3.35 10.58
CA THR A 321 -10.50 2.01 9.97
C THR A 321 -9.11 1.37 10.11
N SER A 322 -8.04 2.14 9.92
CA SER A 322 -6.66 1.66 10.07
C SER A 322 -6.37 1.22 11.50
N LEU A 323 -6.86 1.97 12.49
CA LEU A 323 -6.70 1.66 13.92
C LEU A 323 -7.45 0.40 14.36
N ILE A 324 -8.41 -0.12 13.60
CA ILE A 324 -9.06 -1.39 13.95
C ILE A 324 -8.04 -2.54 13.93
N SER A 325 -7.09 -2.52 13.00
CA SER A 325 -6.06 -3.55 12.87
C SER A 325 -5.03 -3.55 14.02
N THR A 326 -4.95 -2.47 14.80
CA THR A 326 -4.00 -2.35 15.92
C THR A 326 -4.52 -2.91 17.24
N LYS A 327 -5.83 -3.16 17.32
CA LYS A 327 -6.43 -3.62 18.56
C LYS A 327 -5.78 -4.94 18.97
N PRO A 328 -5.36 -5.11 20.24
CA PRO A 328 -4.62 -6.31 20.67
C PRO A 328 -5.31 -7.65 20.36
N GLN A 329 -6.64 -7.64 20.34
CA GLN A 329 -7.50 -8.81 20.07
C GLN A 329 -7.56 -9.18 18.58
N ASN A 330 -7.14 -8.27 17.69
CA ASN A 330 -7.31 -8.39 16.25
C ASN A 330 -6.06 -8.90 15.51
N GLY A 331 -4.97 -9.24 16.21
CA GLY A 331 -3.73 -9.61 15.51
C GLY A 331 -2.86 -10.62 16.24
N ASP A 332 -2.58 -11.72 15.53
CA ASP A 332 -1.36 -12.51 15.71
C ASP A 332 -0.13 -11.74 15.17
N TYR A 333 1.05 -12.35 15.30
CA TYR A 333 2.29 -11.72 14.86
C TYR A 333 2.28 -11.39 13.36
N GLU A 334 1.83 -12.34 12.53
CA GLU A 334 1.75 -12.20 11.07
C GLU A 334 0.87 -11.01 10.67
N THR A 335 -0.33 -10.91 11.23
CA THR A 335 -1.29 -9.84 10.93
C THR A 335 -0.70 -8.47 11.29
N ARG A 336 -0.03 -8.36 12.44
CA ARG A 336 0.59 -7.11 12.90
C ARG A 336 1.71 -6.63 11.99
N ARG A 337 2.43 -7.53 11.32
CA ARG A 337 3.49 -7.16 10.37
C ARG A 337 2.99 -6.41 9.14
N HIS A 338 1.70 -6.47 8.83
CA HIS A 338 1.12 -5.65 7.77
C HIS A 338 0.83 -4.20 8.20
N PHE A 339 0.84 -3.91 9.50
CA PHE A 339 0.42 -2.62 10.04
C PHE A 339 1.30 -1.43 9.60
N PRO A 340 2.64 -1.51 9.63
CA PRO A 340 3.49 -0.38 9.19
C PRO A 340 3.21 0.06 7.76
N THR A 341 3.02 -0.89 6.83
CA THR A 341 2.62 -0.63 5.44
C THR A 341 1.22 0.00 5.39
N VAL A 342 0.24 -0.53 6.13
CA VAL A 342 -1.11 0.05 6.19
C VAL A 342 -1.09 1.49 6.69
N ILE A 343 -0.32 1.77 7.75
CA ILE A 343 -0.14 3.14 8.24
C ILE A 343 0.37 4.00 7.10
N LEU A 344 1.49 3.60 6.51
CA LEU A 344 2.24 4.45 5.60
C LEU A 344 1.42 4.84 4.37
N PHE A 345 0.74 3.87 3.75
CA PHE A 345 -0.01 4.11 2.51
C PHE A 345 -1.37 4.78 2.71
N TYR A 346 -2.01 4.60 3.88
CA TYR A 346 -3.42 5.00 4.06
C TYR A 346 -3.65 5.90 5.27
N CYS A 347 -3.03 5.59 6.41
CA CYS A 347 -3.28 6.29 7.67
C CYS A 347 -2.49 7.59 7.75
N SER A 348 -1.20 7.58 7.41
CA SER A 348 -0.30 8.74 7.49
C SER A 348 -0.81 9.98 6.76
N PRO A 349 -1.19 9.92 5.46
CA PRO A 349 -1.67 11.10 4.76
C PRO A 349 -2.97 11.64 5.39
N ALA A 350 -3.89 10.75 5.77
CA ALA A 350 -5.15 11.12 6.41
C ALA A 350 -4.93 11.74 7.81
N ALA A 351 -4.04 11.16 8.61
CA ALA A 351 -3.72 11.63 9.95
C ALA A 351 -3.06 13.01 9.92
N GLY A 352 -2.13 13.24 8.99
CA GLY A 352 -1.50 14.56 8.83
C GLY A 352 -2.49 15.65 8.42
N VAL A 353 -3.39 15.37 7.46
CA VAL A 353 -4.46 16.32 7.08
C VAL A 353 -5.34 16.67 8.29
N LEU A 354 -5.77 15.67 9.06
CA LEU A 354 -6.57 15.89 10.27
C LEU A 354 -5.82 16.68 11.33
N ALA A 355 -4.56 16.34 11.59
CA ALA A 355 -3.74 16.97 12.62
C ALA A 355 -3.46 18.44 12.29
N LEU A 356 -3.07 18.74 11.05
CA LEU A 356 -2.73 20.08 10.62
C LEU A 356 -3.96 20.97 10.51
N GLU A 357 -5.09 20.45 10.04
CA GLU A 357 -6.33 21.22 10.03
C GLU A 357 -6.87 21.47 11.45
N LEU A 358 -6.76 20.47 12.34
CA LEU A 358 -7.06 20.64 13.78
C LEU A 358 -6.19 21.75 14.39
N ARG A 359 -4.90 21.77 14.08
CA ARG A 359 -3.96 22.81 14.53
C ARG A 359 -4.37 24.18 14.01
N ARG A 360 -4.56 24.31 12.71
CA ARG A 360 -4.96 25.56 12.04
C ARG A 360 -6.22 26.16 12.67
N CYS A 361 -7.28 25.36 12.79
CA CYS A 361 -8.53 25.74 13.47
C CYS A 361 -8.31 26.19 14.93
N THR A 362 -7.42 25.51 15.66
CA THR A 362 -7.10 25.87 17.05
C THR A 362 -6.44 27.24 17.16
N ILE A 363 -5.43 27.49 16.32
CA ILE A 363 -4.65 28.74 16.35
C ILE A 363 -5.47 29.92 15.86
N GLU A 364 -6.27 29.73 14.80
CA GLU A 364 -7.12 30.79 14.26
C GLU A 364 -8.41 31.02 15.08
N GLY A 365 -8.73 30.14 16.03
CA GLY A 365 -9.96 30.21 16.81
C GLY A 365 -11.23 29.93 15.99
N VAL A 366 -11.10 29.16 14.90
CA VAL A 366 -12.21 28.78 14.01
C VAL A 366 -12.60 27.32 14.30
N PRO A 367 -13.90 26.98 14.34
CA PRO A 367 -14.31 25.60 14.52
C PRO A 367 -13.98 24.74 13.29
N LEU A 368 -13.74 23.44 13.53
CA LEU A 368 -13.76 22.43 12.46
C LEU A 368 -15.16 22.36 11.83
N PRO A 369 -15.30 21.84 10.59
CA PRO A 369 -16.61 21.61 9.99
C PRO A 369 -17.52 20.79 10.90
N ASP A 370 -18.84 21.08 10.89
CA ASP A 370 -19.82 20.47 11.81
C ASP A 370 -19.89 18.93 11.72
N THR A 371 -19.46 18.35 10.61
CA THR A 371 -19.41 16.91 10.40
C THR A 371 -18.22 16.24 11.10
N ILE A 372 -17.28 17.03 11.64
CA ILE A 372 -16.04 16.58 12.27
C ILE A 372 -16.00 16.98 13.74
N SER A 373 -16.05 15.97 14.60
CA SER A 373 -15.88 16.14 16.04
C SER A 373 -14.40 16.36 16.38
N ARG A 374 -14.07 17.54 16.91
CA ARG A 374 -12.73 17.88 17.43
C ARG A 374 -12.22 16.82 18.42
N ALA A 375 -13.08 16.37 19.32
CA ALA A 375 -12.74 15.37 20.32
C ALA A 375 -12.41 14.01 19.69
N ASP A 376 -13.12 13.62 18.63
CA ASP A 376 -12.84 12.37 17.92
C ASP A 376 -11.53 12.43 17.15
N VAL A 377 -11.20 13.57 16.54
CA VAL A 377 -9.91 13.76 15.87
C VAL A 377 -8.76 13.64 16.89
N ILE A 378 -8.81 14.39 17.99
CA ILE A 378 -7.79 14.33 19.04
C ILE A 378 -7.63 12.90 19.56
N ARG A 379 -8.74 12.25 19.93
CA ARG A 379 -8.73 10.89 20.47
C ARG A 379 -8.07 9.88 19.52
N ASN A 380 -8.47 9.87 18.24
CA ASN A 380 -7.94 8.89 17.29
C ASN A 380 -6.48 9.19 16.90
N LEU A 381 -6.08 10.46 16.82
CA LEU A 381 -4.68 10.83 16.63
C LEU A 381 -3.82 10.40 17.83
N SER A 382 -4.29 10.58 19.06
CA SER A 382 -3.58 10.09 20.26
C SER A 382 -3.48 8.57 20.32
N VAL A 383 -4.50 7.85 19.83
CA VAL A 383 -4.42 6.38 19.70
C VAL A 383 -3.38 6.00 18.65
N LEU A 384 -3.33 6.71 17.51
CA LEU A 384 -2.33 6.48 16.47
C LEU A 384 -0.91 6.72 16.98
N THR A 385 -0.64 7.82 17.68
CA THR A 385 0.69 8.10 18.22
C THR A 385 1.14 7.00 19.17
N SER A 386 0.26 6.59 20.08
CA SER A 386 0.54 5.45 20.95
C SER A 386 0.82 4.17 20.13
N CYS A 387 0.03 3.85 19.10
CA CYS A 387 0.24 2.68 18.25
C CYS A 387 1.61 2.71 17.53
N LEU A 388 2.05 3.87 17.07
CA LEU A 388 3.33 4.04 16.38
C LEU A 388 4.53 3.76 17.29
N GLU A 389 4.41 4.00 18.60
CA GLU A 389 5.49 3.77 19.57
C GLU A 389 5.78 2.29 19.84
N TRP A 390 4.77 1.42 19.81
CA TRP A 390 4.91 0.03 20.24
C TRP A 390 4.64 -1.02 19.16
N ILE A 391 3.88 -0.70 18.11
CA ILE A 391 3.55 -1.69 17.06
C ILE A 391 4.63 -1.71 15.97
N VAL A 392 5.17 -0.55 15.62
CA VAL A 392 6.22 -0.44 14.61
C VAL A 392 7.57 -0.67 15.28
N LEU A 393 8.19 -1.80 14.98
CA LEU A 393 9.43 -2.23 15.61
C LEU A 393 10.65 -1.63 14.89
N PRO A 394 11.78 -1.40 15.57
CA PRO A 394 13.02 -0.90 14.95
C PRO A 394 13.54 -1.74 13.76
N GLY A 395 13.13 -3.01 13.65
CA GLY A 395 13.46 -3.90 12.54
C GLY A 395 12.46 -3.89 11.38
N ASP A 396 11.42 -3.05 11.42
CA ASP A 396 10.52 -2.84 10.29
C ASP A 396 11.16 -1.88 9.29
N GLY A 397 11.11 -2.18 7.99
CA GLY A 397 11.66 -1.30 6.95
C GLY A 397 11.05 0.11 6.97
N ASN A 398 9.78 0.23 7.38
CA ASN A 398 9.08 1.51 7.47
C ASN A 398 9.26 2.23 8.82
N TYR A 399 10.05 1.68 9.75
CA TYR A 399 10.19 2.21 11.11
C TYR A 399 10.56 3.69 11.14
N LYS A 400 11.55 4.10 10.35
CA LYS A 400 12.04 5.49 10.34
C LYS A 400 10.93 6.48 9.99
N LEU A 401 10.20 6.24 8.90
CA LEU A 401 9.15 7.15 8.43
C LEU A 401 7.94 7.17 9.38
N CYS A 402 7.57 6.02 9.93
CA CYS A 402 6.56 5.92 10.98
C CYS A 402 6.98 6.68 12.26
N SER A 403 8.27 6.65 12.62
CA SER A 403 8.80 7.39 13.76
C SER A 403 8.74 8.91 13.55
N GLU A 404 9.08 9.39 12.36
CA GLU A 404 8.96 10.82 12.04
C GLU A 404 7.50 11.29 12.04
N LEU A 405 6.60 10.49 11.48
CA LEU A 405 5.16 10.76 11.58
C LEU A 405 4.72 10.85 13.06
N ASN A 406 5.18 9.92 13.89
CA ASN A 406 4.83 9.91 15.30
C ASN A 406 5.29 11.19 16.01
N LYS A 407 6.52 11.64 15.76
CA LYS A 407 7.06 12.89 16.31
C LYS A 407 6.19 14.08 15.90
N MET A 408 5.86 14.21 14.62
CA MET A 408 5.01 15.30 14.14
C MET A 408 3.64 15.28 14.81
N LEU A 409 2.97 14.13 14.84
CA LEU A 409 1.64 14.01 15.42
C LEU A 409 1.63 14.35 16.91
N THR A 410 2.65 13.90 17.65
CA THR A 410 2.83 14.23 19.07
C THR A 410 3.00 15.73 19.27
N LEU A 411 3.87 16.39 18.50
CA LEU A 411 4.09 17.84 18.60
C LEU A 411 2.81 18.63 18.29
N VAL A 412 2.09 18.26 17.23
CA VAL A 412 0.83 18.92 16.86
C VAL A 412 -0.22 18.74 17.96
N LEU A 413 -0.33 17.54 18.54
CA LEU A 413 -1.25 17.28 19.65
C LEU A 413 -0.87 18.09 20.89
N GLU A 414 0.42 18.15 21.25
CA GLU A 414 0.90 18.94 22.39
C GLU A 414 0.59 20.44 22.21
N GLU A 415 0.83 20.99 21.02
CA GLU A 415 0.51 22.38 20.72
C GLU A 415 -1.00 22.64 20.82
N VAL A 416 -1.82 21.78 20.20
CA VAL A 416 -3.28 21.91 20.21
C VAL A 416 -3.87 21.81 21.62
N LEU A 417 -3.34 20.91 22.45
CA LEU A 417 -3.83 20.67 23.81
C LEU A 417 -3.39 21.76 24.80
N ASN A 418 -2.20 22.34 24.60
CA ASN A 418 -1.64 23.36 25.48
C ASN A 418 -1.85 24.79 24.95
N TYR A 419 -2.55 24.96 23.83
CA TYR A 419 -2.78 26.27 23.23
C TYR A 419 -3.59 27.20 24.16
N VAL A 420 -3.05 28.39 24.39
CA VAL A 420 -3.73 29.48 25.11
C VAL A 420 -3.92 30.65 24.14
N PRO A 421 -5.16 31.06 23.82
CA PRO A 421 -5.39 32.20 22.94
C PRO A 421 -4.74 33.47 23.51
N PRO A 422 -4.11 34.31 22.68
CA PRO A 422 -3.60 35.59 23.15
C PRO A 422 -4.75 36.41 23.75
N VAL A 423 -4.57 36.87 24.98
CA VAL A 423 -5.55 37.73 25.65
C VAL A 423 -5.62 39.04 24.87
N ASN A 424 -6.79 39.38 24.34
CA ASN A 424 -7.05 40.70 23.74
C ASN A 424 -6.89 41.78 24.82
N GLY A 425 -5.66 42.25 25.02
CA GLY A 425 -5.36 43.46 25.79
C GLY A 425 -5.78 44.67 24.99
N GLY A 426 -6.60 45.52 25.59
CA GLY A 426 -7.15 46.73 24.96
C GLY A 426 -6.09 47.70 24.45
N GLN A 427 -6.55 48.61 23.60
CA GLN A 427 -5.82 49.82 23.23
C GLN A 427 -5.27 50.53 24.48
N GLU A 428 -3.95 50.49 24.68
CA GLU A 428 -3.24 51.56 25.38
C GLU A 428 -1.97 51.90 24.60
N HIS A 429 -1.91 53.17 24.17
CA HIS A 429 -0.71 53.85 23.71
C HIS A 429 0.34 53.87 24.82
N GLY A 430 1.60 53.58 24.48
CA GLY A 430 2.73 53.88 25.33
C GLY A 430 4.00 53.20 24.83
N ASP A 431 4.89 53.99 24.23
CA ASP A 431 6.27 53.61 23.91
C ASP A 431 6.97 53.01 25.14
N ASP A 432 7.43 51.76 25.00
CA ASP A 432 8.70 51.22 25.50
C ASP A 432 8.62 49.68 25.54
N ALA A 433 8.99 49.03 24.44
CA ALA A 433 9.18 47.59 24.38
C ALA A 433 10.46 47.25 23.59
N ALA A 434 11.60 47.63 24.16
CA ALA A 434 12.88 47.06 23.79
C ALA A 434 13.30 46.03 24.85
N ALA A 435 13.64 44.83 24.36
CA ALA A 435 14.35 43.75 25.05
C ALA A 435 13.58 42.96 26.12
N MET A 436 12.86 41.93 25.66
CA MET A 436 12.97 40.56 26.19
C MET A 436 12.44 39.55 25.15
N THR A 437 13.02 39.55 23.94
CA THR A 437 12.97 38.38 23.07
C THR A 437 13.97 37.37 23.60
N GLY A 438 13.52 36.53 24.54
CA GLY A 438 14.24 35.30 24.87
C GLY A 438 14.25 34.42 23.62
N ALA A 439 15.39 34.39 22.93
CA ALA A 439 15.70 33.41 21.90
C ALA A 439 15.78 32.02 22.54
N GLY A 440 14.61 31.38 22.71
CA GLY A 440 14.51 29.93 22.71
C GLY A 440 14.46 29.47 21.26
N GLN A 441 15.16 28.39 20.94
CA GLN A 441 15.14 27.75 19.62
C GLN A 441 13.72 27.71 19.05
N GLY A 442 13.55 28.14 17.80
CA GLY A 442 12.26 28.05 17.14
C GLY A 442 11.83 26.59 17.06
N PHE A 443 10.52 26.36 17.02
CA PHE A 443 9.82 25.08 16.84
C PHE A 443 10.44 24.14 15.76
N PHE A 444 11.31 24.65 14.88
CA PHE A 444 11.91 23.96 13.73
C PHE A 444 13.44 23.77 13.76
N ASP A 445 14.13 24.14 14.86
CA ASP A 445 15.58 23.89 15.01
C ASP A 445 15.87 22.54 15.70
N MET A 446 15.10 21.50 15.36
CA MET A 446 15.44 20.14 15.80
C MET A 446 16.64 19.64 14.97
N PRO A 447 17.73 19.19 15.60
CA PRO A 447 18.77 18.46 14.88
C PRO A 447 18.16 17.15 14.38
N MET A 448 17.90 17.10 13.08
CA MET A 448 17.41 15.91 12.39
C MET A 448 18.54 14.87 12.25
N ILE A 449 18.14 13.61 12.09
CA ILE A 449 19.01 12.59 11.50
C ILE A 449 19.35 13.05 10.07
N GLU A 450 20.59 12.80 9.62
CA GLU A 450 21.08 13.11 8.28
C GLU A 450 20.02 12.80 7.20
N GLY A 451 19.34 13.85 6.76
CA GLY A 451 18.72 13.87 5.46
C GLY A 451 17.21 13.74 5.30
N LEU A 452 16.42 14.44 6.11
CA LEU A 452 15.02 14.75 5.82
C LEU A 452 14.76 16.24 6.00
N GLU A 453 14.03 16.87 5.05
CA GLU A 453 13.59 18.27 5.19
C GLU A 453 12.58 18.41 6.36
N PRO A 454 12.46 19.61 6.98
CA PRO A 454 11.51 19.86 8.06
C PRO A 454 10.07 19.53 7.64
N ILE A 455 9.31 18.90 8.54
CA ILE A 455 7.91 18.56 8.28
C ILE A 455 7.10 19.86 8.18
N PRO A 456 6.39 20.11 7.06
CA PRO A 456 5.66 21.36 6.88
C PRO A 456 4.45 21.52 7.80
N THR A 457 4.06 22.78 8.02
CA THR A 457 2.94 23.18 8.89
C THR A 457 1.59 23.25 8.19
N GLU A 458 1.60 23.28 6.85
CA GLU A 458 0.40 23.31 6.04
C GLU A 458 0.07 21.90 5.54
N SER A 459 -1.22 21.57 5.46
CA SER A 459 -1.67 20.21 5.12
C SER A 459 -1.19 19.76 3.74
N GLU A 460 -1.27 20.64 2.74
CA GLU A 460 -0.77 20.36 1.39
C GLU A 460 0.74 20.23 1.33
N ASP A 461 1.48 21.06 2.08
CA ASP A 461 2.93 20.95 2.13
C ASP A 461 3.36 19.66 2.84
N PHE A 462 2.66 19.23 3.90
CA PHE A 462 2.88 17.92 4.51
C PHE A 462 2.62 16.77 3.54
N LEU A 463 1.53 16.83 2.77
CA LEU A 463 1.24 15.80 1.79
C LEU A 463 2.31 15.75 0.69
N ASN A 464 2.77 16.92 0.23
CA ASN A 464 3.87 16.99 -0.72
C ASN A 464 5.19 16.51 -0.09
N TRP A 465 5.46 16.83 1.17
CA TRP A 465 6.61 16.32 1.92
C TRP A 465 6.54 14.81 2.05
N LEU A 466 5.37 14.24 2.36
CA LEU A 466 5.17 12.79 2.47
C LEU A 466 5.35 12.09 1.12
N ASP A 467 4.77 12.64 0.05
CA ASP A 467 4.95 12.14 -1.32
C ASP A 467 6.43 12.18 -1.74
N ASN A 468 7.17 13.17 -1.25
CA ASN A 468 8.60 13.37 -1.51
C ASN A 468 9.52 12.86 -0.39
N ALA A 469 9.00 12.17 0.64
CA ALA A 469 9.74 11.66 1.80
C ALA A 469 10.58 10.44 1.41
N THR A 470 11.37 10.63 0.38
CA THR A 470 12.10 9.65 -0.38
C THR A 470 13.57 9.97 -0.27
N TRP A 471 14.36 8.90 -0.08
CA TRP A 471 15.83 8.89 -0.06
C TRP A 471 16.44 9.46 1.21
N ASN A 472 17.37 8.73 1.81
CA ASN A 472 18.35 9.32 2.73
C ASN A 472 18.91 10.57 2.01
N ASN A 473 18.79 11.81 2.55
CA ASN A 473 19.71 12.86 2.08
C ASN A 473 21.11 12.43 2.51
N THR A 474 21.75 11.64 1.66
CA THR A 474 23.18 11.75 1.49
C THR A 474 23.38 12.95 0.59
N ASP A 475 23.91 14.02 1.19
CA ASP A 475 24.61 15.11 0.53
C ASP A 475 25.32 14.65 -0.75
N ILE A 476 24.71 14.88 -1.91
CA ILE A 476 25.41 14.89 -3.19
C ILE A 476 24.72 15.91 -4.11
N PHE A 477 24.84 17.20 -3.81
CA PHE A 477 25.62 18.20 -4.57
C PHE A 477 25.40 19.60 -4.02
#